data_AF-D3V4F0-F1
#
_entry.id   AF-D3V4F0-F1
#
_cell.length_a   1.000
_cell.length_b   1.000
_cell.length_c   1.000
_cell.angle_alpha   90.00
_cell.angle_beta   90.00
_cell.angle_gamma   90.00
#
_symmetry.space_group_name_H-M   'P 1'
#
loop_
_entity.id
_entity.type
_entity.pdbx_description
1 polymer ?
#
loop_
_entity_poly.entity_id
_entity_poly.type
_entity_poly.pdbx_seq_one_letter_code
_entity_poly.pdbx_strand_id
1 'polypeptide(L)'
;MIASDLQNALYAIARNHQQDEHGQPLITAHRRARADEMAGAMSMFTQGFEGELFNRPGTPWPEVDVTLIDLGTLARENYSAQMALAMVSLINKVNNLAERDQYQDRELQLVIDEGHITTTNPLLSPYMTKVVKMWRKLGAWLWLATQNLADYPDTAEKMLNMAEWWLCLTMSPDEVEQIARFKKLTEEQKSVLLSASKLPRCYTEGVVLAKKIEALFRVVPPSLYLALGMTEKEEKAERRALMREHQCSELEAAVLVARKMDVARGLKAVY
;
A
#
# COMPACT_ATOMS: atom_id res chain seq x y z
N MET A 1 -16.03 10.90 18.49
CA MET A 1 -16.08 12.12 17.66
C MET A 1 -15.92 11.68 16.22
N ILE A 2 -16.92 11.94 15.38
CA ILE A 2 -16.90 11.70 13.93
C ILE A 2 -16.60 13.00 13.17
N ALA A 3 -16.39 12.93 11.85
CA ALA A 3 -16.04 14.10 11.05
C ALA A 3 -17.04 15.25 11.19
N SER A 4 -18.35 14.96 11.21
CA SER A 4 -19.41 15.95 11.38
C SER A 4 -19.42 16.60 12.77
N ASP A 5 -19.01 15.90 13.83
CA ASP A 5 -18.87 16.52 15.17
C ASP A 5 -17.82 17.65 15.12
N LEU A 6 -16.67 17.39 14.50
CA LEU A 6 -15.59 18.36 14.35
C LEU A 6 -16.00 19.51 13.41
N GLN A 7 -16.69 19.21 12.32
CA GLN A 7 -17.24 20.23 11.42
C GLN A 7 -18.21 21.17 12.16
N ASN A 8 -19.14 20.60 12.94
CA ASN A 8 -20.10 21.36 13.72
C ASN A 8 -19.40 22.24 14.77
N ALA A 9 -18.36 21.73 15.42
CA ALA A 9 -17.55 22.51 16.35
C ALA A 9 -16.84 23.68 15.67
N LEU A 10 -16.30 23.48 14.47
CA LEU A 10 -15.68 24.56 13.67
C LEU A 10 -16.71 25.62 13.25
N TYR A 11 -17.90 25.22 12.81
CA TYR A 11 -18.98 26.17 12.53
C TYR A 11 -19.43 26.93 13.78
N ALA A 12 -19.45 26.29 14.95
CA ALA A 12 -19.75 26.96 16.21
C ALA A 12 -18.70 28.05 16.53
N ILE A 13 -17.42 27.77 16.31
CA ILE A 13 -16.33 28.75 16.44
C ILE A 13 -16.49 29.89 15.44
N ALA A 14 -16.77 29.57 14.17
CA ALA A 14 -16.97 30.55 13.10
C ALA A 14 -18.11 31.53 13.40
N ARG A 15 -19.18 31.04 14.04
CA ARG A 15 -20.38 31.80 14.40
C ARG A 15 -20.32 32.43 15.79
N ASN A 16 -19.23 32.26 16.54
CA ASN A 16 -19.12 32.79 17.90
C ASN A 16 -18.72 34.28 17.87
N HIS A 17 -19.71 35.16 18.10
CA HIS A 17 -19.53 36.60 18.19
C HIS A 17 -19.49 37.15 19.61
N GLN A 18 -19.31 36.28 20.62
CA GLN A 18 -19.25 36.71 22.02
C GLN A 18 -18.08 37.67 22.25
N GLN A 19 -18.29 38.61 23.16
CA GLN A 19 -17.32 39.61 23.59
C GLN A 19 -16.99 39.41 25.06
N ASP A 20 -15.79 39.80 25.48
CA ASP A 20 -15.43 39.89 26.88
C ASP A 20 -16.08 41.10 27.56
N GLU A 21 -15.83 41.26 28.86
CA GLU A 21 -16.34 42.38 29.68
C GLU A 21 -15.89 43.76 29.17
N HIS A 22 -14.89 43.80 28.27
CA HIS A 22 -14.29 45.01 27.72
C HIS A 22 -14.74 45.27 26.27
N GLY A 23 -15.71 44.50 25.77
CA GLY A 23 -16.26 44.62 24.41
C GLY A 23 -15.33 44.08 23.32
N GLN A 24 -14.24 43.40 23.67
CA GLN A 24 -13.35 42.76 22.70
C GLN A 24 -13.89 41.38 22.32
N PRO A 25 -13.85 40.98 21.05
CA PRO A 25 -14.34 39.68 20.62
C PRO A 25 -13.48 38.55 21.21
N LEU A 26 -14.11 37.57 21.86
CA LEU A 26 -13.42 36.41 22.45
C LEU A 26 -12.64 35.60 21.41
N ILE A 27 -13.13 35.56 20.17
CA ILE A 27 -12.46 34.96 19.03
C ILE A 27 -12.31 36.03 17.94
N THR A 28 -11.09 36.27 17.48
CA THR A 28 -10.80 37.28 16.46
C THR A 28 -11.50 36.96 15.14
N ALA A 29 -11.84 38.01 14.36
CA ALA A 29 -12.50 37.84 13.07
C ALA A 29 -11.72 36.92 12.11
N HIS A 30 -10.39 37.02 12.09
CA HIS A 30 -9.53 36.16 11.30
C HIS A 30 -9.64 34.67 11.70
N ARG A 31 -9.69 34.36 13.00
CA ARG A 31 -9.85 32.98 13.49
C ARG A 31 -11.23 32.41 13.15
N ARG A 32 -12.28 33.23 13.17
CA ARG A 32 -13.64 32.80 12.76
C ARG A 32 -13.70 32.50 11.27
N ALA A 33 -13.16 33.37 10.43
CA ALA A 33 -13.11 33.14 8.99
C ALA A 33 -12.35 31.85 8.64
N ARG A 34 -11.21 31.61 9.31
CA ARG A 34 -10.45 30.37 9.14
C ARG A 34 -11.23 29.13 9.61
N ALA A 35 -11.97 29.22 10.72
CA ALA A 35 -12.80 28.11 11.19
C ALA A 35 -13.94 27.80 10.20
N ASP A 36 -14.53 28.83 9.58
CA ASP A 36 -15.56 28.66 8.55
C ASP A 36 -15.01 27.96 7.30
N GLU A 37 -13.84 28.39 6.83
CA GLU A 37 -13.13 27.76 5.71
C GLU A 37 -12.81 26.29 5.99
N MET A 38 -12.27 25.99 7.19
CA MET A 38 -11.98 24.61 7.60
C MET A 38 -13.24 23.76 7.68
N ALA A 39 -14.34 24.29 8.25
CA ALA A 39 -15.62 23.59 8.31
C ALA A 39 -16.20 23.33 6.90
N GLY A 40 -16.07 24.30 5.99
CA GLY A 40 -16.43 24.16 4.58
C GLY A 40 -15.67 23.04 3.90
N ALA A 41 -14.33 23.01 4.04
CA ALA A 41 -13.47 21.96 3.48
C ALA A 41 -13.81 20.56 4.00
N MET A 42 -14.26 20.45 5.26
CA MET A 42 -14.69 19.18 5.83
C MET A 42 -15.98 18.61 5.22
N SER A 43 -16.81 19.43 4.56
CA SER A 43 -18.11 19.02 4.02
C SER A 43 -18.01 17.80 3.11
N MET A 44 -16.95 17.74 2.29
CA MET A 44 -16.65 16.62 1.40
C MET A 44 -16.60 15.28 2.15
N PHE A 45 -16.08 15.24 3.38
CA PHE A 45 -15.91 14.00 4.16
C PHE A 45 -17.11 13.65 5.04
N THR A 46 -18.19 14.45 4.98
CA THR A 46 -19.37 14.28 5.84
C THR A 46 -20.61 13.80 5.09
N GLN A 47 -20.57 13.82 3.76
CA GLN A 47 -21.70 13.58 2.87
C GLN A 47 -21.35 12.55 1.80
N GLY A 48 -22.37 11.94 1.20
CA GLY A 48 -22.18 10.97 0.11
C GLY A 48 -21.32 9.77 0.50
N PHE A 49 -20.59 9.26 -0.48
CA PHE A 49 -19.71 8.10 -0.32
C PHE A 49 -18.60 8.34 0.71
N GLU A 50 -17.99 9.52 0.70
CA GLU A 50 -16.95 9.91 1.66
C GLU A 50 -17.50 9.98 3.09
N GLY A 51 -18.73 10.45 3.27
CA GLY A 51 -19.43 10.43 4.56
C GLY A 51 -19.63 9.02 5.09
N GLU A 52 -20.03 8.07 4.22
CA GLU A 52 -20.17 6.66 4.60
C GLU A 52 -18.84 6.02 5.03
N LEU A 53 -17.73 6.52 4.49
CA LEU A 53 -16.38 6.03 4.80
C LEU A 53 -15.76 6.69 6.04
N PHE A 54 -15.84 8.02 6.16
CA PHE A 54 -15.08 8.82 7.13
C PHE A 54 -15.93 9.45 8.24
N ASN A 55 -17.26 9.53 8.09
CA ASN A 55 -18.17 10.18 9.04
C ASN A 55 -19.02 9.18 9.82
N ARG A 56 -18.39 8.10 10.31
CA ARG A 56 -19.06 7.11 11.15
C ARG A 56 -18.17 6.66 12.31
N PRO A 57 -18.75 6.16 13.41
CA PRO A 57 -17.98 5.50 14.45
C PRO A 57 -17.22 4.30 13.87
N GLY A 58 -15.92 4.25 14.14
CA GLY A 58 -15.09 3.10 13.78
C GLY A 58 -15.16 2.00 14.85
N THR A 59 -14.92 0.76 14.44
CA THR A 59 -14.64 -0.35 15.35
C THR A 59 -13.14 -0.61 15.39
N PRO A 60 -12.56 -0.98 16.55
CA PRO A 60 -11.20 -1.48 16.60
C PRO A 60 -11.02 -2.66 15.65
N TRP A 61 -9.83 -2.80 15.07
CA TRP A 61 -9.49 -3.99 14.30
C TRP A 61 -9.51 -5.23 15.20
N PRO A 62 -9.98 -6.37 14.70
CA PRO A 62 -9.85 -7.62 15.44
C PRO A 62 -8.36 -7.97 15.60
N GLU A 63 -8.02 -8.65 16.69
CA GLU A 63 -6.67 -9.19 16.89
C GLU A 63 -6.51 -10.44 16.01
N VAL A 64 -5.78 -10.30 14.91
CA VAL A 64 -5.54 -11.35 13.91
C VAL A 64 -4.10 -11.26 13.40
N ASP A 65 -3.58 -12.37 12.89
CA ASP A 65 -2.20 -12.43 12.40
C ASP A 65 -2.01 -11.76 11.04
N VAL A 66 -3.06 -11.73 10.22
CA VAL A 66 -3.05 -11.16 8.87
C VAL A 66 -4.27 -10.27 8.70
N THR A 67 -4.04 -9.02 8.33
CA THR A 67 -5.08 -8.07 7.94
C THR A 67 -4.86 -7.72 6.47
N LEU A 68 -5.83 -8.04 5.62
CA LEU A 68 -5.84 -7.66 4.20
C LEU A 68 -6.83 -6.51 4.01
N ILE A 69 -6.35 -5.42 3.40
CA ILE A 69 -7.14 -4.22 3.13
C ILE A 69 -7.19 -4.00 1.63
N ASP A 70 -8.38 -4.11 1.07
CA ASP A 70 -8.65 -3.73 -0.31
C ASP A 70 -9.10 -2.26 -0.34
N LEU A 71 -8.34 -1.43 -1.04
CA LEU A 71 -8.63 0.00 -1.20
C LEU A 71 -9.75 0.26 -2.22
N GLY A 72 -10.05 -0.71 -3.09
CA GLY A 72 -11.17 -0.69 -4.02
C GLY A 72 -11.29 0.62 -4.79
N THR A 73 -12.41 1.33 -4.58
CA THR A 73 -12.70 2.60 -5.26
C THR A 73 -11.66 3.69 -4.98
N LEU A 74 -11.03 3.69 -3.80
CA LEU A 74 -10.04 4.70 -3.43
C LEU A 74 -8.76 4.63 -4.27
N ALA A 75 -8.45 3.46 -4.84
CA ALA A 75 -7.27 3.25 -5.69
C ALA A 75 -7.39 3.94 -7.07
N ARG A 76 -8.55 4.53 -7.40
CA ARG A 76 -8.75 5.26 -8.65
C ARG A 76 -8.19 6.68 -8.56
N GLU A 77 -7.69 7.21 -9.67
CA GLU A 77 -6.99 8.52 -9.74
C GLU A 77 -7.76 9.70 -9.12
N ASN A 78 -9.09 9.73 -9.29
CA ASN A 78 -9.93 10.84 -8.82
C ASN A 78 -10.19 10.84 -7.30
N TYR A 79 -9.63 9.89 -6.55
CA TYR A 79 -9.83 9.74 -5.10
C TYR A 79 -8.56 10.03 -4.30
N SER A 80 -7.62 10.81 -4.86
CA SER A 80 -6.31 11.05 -4.25
C SER A 80 -6.36 11.64 -2.84
N ALA A 81 -7.34 12.53 -2.54
CA ALA A 81 -7.52 13.10 -1.21
C ALA A 81 -8.09 12.08 -0.21
N GLN A 82 -9.07 11.30 -0.63
CA GLN A 82 -9.71 10.24 0.15
C GLN A 82 -8.70 9.12 0.44
N MET A 83 -7.92 8.73 -0.56
CA MET A 83 -6.81 7.78 -0.44
C MET A 83 -5.79 8.28 0.58
N ALA A 84 -5.39 9.55 0.51
CA ALA A 84 -4.45 10.12 1.48
C ALA A 84 -4.97 10.01 2.92
N LEU A 85 -6.23 10.40 3.15
CA LEU A 85 -6.85 10.32 4.46
C LEU A 85 -6.96 8.87 4.98
N ALA A 86 -7.36 7.94 4.10
CA ALA A 86 -7.41 6.52 4.42
C ALA A 86 -6.03 5.99 4.82
N MET A 87 -5.01 6.24 3.99
CA MET A 87 -3.64 5.80 4.26
C MET A 87 -3.09 6.38 5.56
N VAL A 88 -3.25 7.68 5.82
CA VAL A 88 -2.83 8.28 7.10
C VAL A 88 -3.48 7.57 8.29
N SER A 89 -4.77 7.25 8.19
CA SER A 89 -5.51 6.53 9.24
C SER A 89 -4.99 5.11 9.43
N LEU A 90 -4.75 4.37 8.34
CA LEU A 90 -4.19 3.02 8.34
C LEU A 90 -2.78 2.98 8.94
N ILE A 91 -1.90 3.89 8.50
CA ILE A 91 -0.53 3.98 8.99
C ILE A 91 -0.51 4.33 10.48
N ASN A 92 -1.38 5.25 10.94
CA ASN A 92 -1.52 5.55 12.37
C ASN A 92 -1.95 4.32 13.17
N LYS A 93 -2.87 3.52 12.63
CA LYS A 93 -3.30 2.27 13.28
C LYS A 93 -2.14 1.27 13.37
N VAL A 94 -1.39 1.08 12.29
CA VAL A 94 -0.18 0.23 12.27
C VAL A 94 0.87 0.76 13.26
N ASN A 95 1.05 2.08 13.32
CA ASN A 95 1.98 2.69 14.26
C ASN A 95 1.61 2.39 15.72
N ASN A 96 0.34 2.51 16.07
CA ASN A 96 -0.14 2.19 17.41
C ASN A 96 0.05 0.70 17.76
N LEU A 97 -0.09 -0.19 16.77
CA LEU A 97 0.20 -1.62 16.97
C LEU A 97 1.70 -1.84 17.21
N ALA A 98 2.56 -1.23 16.39
CA ALA A 98 4.01 -1.31 16.55
C ALA A 98 4.46 -0.76 17.91
N GLU A 99 3.90 0.35 18.38
CA GLU A 99 4.20 0.91 19.70
C GLU A 99 3.71 0.03 20.84
N ARG A 100 2.50 -0.54 20.74
CA ARG A 100 1.95 -1.47 21.75
C ARG A 100 2.83 -2.71 21.88
N ASP A 101 3.27 -3.26 20.76
CA ASP A 101 3.92 -4.57 20.68
C ASP A 101 5.45 -4.49 20.65
N GLN A 102 6.05 -3.30 20.80
CA GLN A 102 7.49 -3.05 20.66
C GLN A 102 8.42 -3.88 21.57
N TYR A 103 7.89 -4.44 22.66
CA TYR A 103 8.64 -5.29 23.61
C TYR A 103 8.45 -6.79 23.35
N GLN A 104 7.70 -7.16 22.32
CA GLN A 104 7.53 -8.54 21.89
C GLN A 104 8.63 -8.91 20.88
N ASP A 105 8.95 -10.20 20.78
CA ASP A 105 9.89 -10.72 19.77
C ASP A 105 9.27 -10.79 18.36
N ARG A 106 7.97 -10.53 18.26
CA ARG A 106 7.22 -10.62 17.01
C ARG A 106 7.33 -9.32 16.23
N GLU A 107 7.83 -9.42 15.00
CA GLU A 107 7.88 -8.29 14.08
C GLU A 107 6.53 -8.03 13.40
N LEU A 108 6.27 -6.77 13.10
CA LEU A 108 5.13 -6.33 12.30
C LEU A 108 5.59 -6.06 10.86
N GLN A 109 4.80 -6.49 9.87
CA GLN A 109 5.06 -6.18 8.46
C GLN A 109 3.86 -5.45 7.87
N LEU A 110 4.09 -4.24 7.36
CA LEU A 110 3.17 -3.55 6.47
C LEU A 110 3.64 -3.75 5.03
N VAL A 111 2.83 -4.42 4.23
CA VAL A 111 3.05 -4.59 2.79
C VAL A 111 2.09 -3.69 2.04
N ILE A 112 2.61 -2.86 1.15
CA ILE A 112 1.84 -2.00 0.26
C ILE A 112 2.10 -2.43 -1.16
N ASP A 113 1.08 -3.00 -1.79
CA ASP A 113 1.07 -3.24 -3.22
C ASP A 113 0.76 -1.94 -3.98
N GLU A 114 1.30 -1.80 -5.18
CA GLU A 114 1.28 -0.55 -5.94
C GLU A 114 1.78 0.66 -5.12
N GLY A 115 2.96 0.51 -4.52
CA GLY A 115 3.53 1.45 -3.56
C GLY A 115 3.59 2.91 -4.05
N HIS A 116 3.58 3.14 -5.37
CA HIS A 116 3.49 4.47 -5.98
C HIS A 116 2.28 5.28 -5.46
N ILE A 117 1.19 4.62 -5.08
CA ILE A 117 0.00 5.25 -4.47
C ILE A 117 0.37 6.04 -3.21
N THR A 118 1.31 5.54 -2.41
CA THR A 118 1.70 6.17 -1.14
C THR A 118 2.84 7.17 -1.25
N THR A 119 3.59 7.12 -2.35
CA THR A 119 4.83 7.88 -2.51
C THR A 119 4.69 9.07 -3.45
N THR A 120 3.69 9.04 -4.35
CA THR A 120 3.34 10.15 -5.23
C THR A 120 2.61 11.29 -4.51
N ASN A 121 1.82 10.97 -3.48
CA ASN A 121 1.07 11.98 -2.77
C ASN A 121 2.00 12.87 -1.90
N PRO A 122 2.01 14.21 -2.11
CA PRO A 122 2.91 15.13 -1.41
C PRO A 122 2.73 15.16 0.11
N LEU A 123 1.55 14.80 0.61
CA LEU A 123 1.26 14.74 2.05
C LEU A 123 1.68 13.40 2.66
N LEU A 124 1.52 12.30 1.93
CA LEU A 124 1.84 10.96 2.42
C LEU A 124 3.34 10.70 2.46
N SER A 125 4.08 11.08 1.42
CA SER A 125 5.51 10.73 1.30
C SER A 125 6.38 11.22 2.48
N PRO A 126 6.29 12.50 2.92
CA PRO A 126 7.01 12.98 4.10
C PRO A 126 6.56 12.29 5.40
N TYR A 127 5.26 12.03 5.52
CA TYR A 127 4.69 11.36 6.68
C TYR A 127 5.18 9.90 6.79
N MET A 128 5.10 9.14 5.70
CA MET A 128 5.63 7.79 5.59
C MET A 128 7.12 7.73 5.92
N THR A 129 7.92 8.63 5.36
CA THR A 129 9.36 8.70 5.64
C THR A 129 9.63 8.87 7.14
N LYS A 130 8.83 9.69 7.84
CA LYS A 130 8.97 9.90 9.29
C LYS A 130 8.59 8.65 10.08
N VAL A 131 7.46 8.02 9.74
CA VAL A 131 6.94 6.84 10.44
C VAL A 131 7.89 5.64 10.26
N VAL A 132 8.35 5.37 9.05
CA VAL A 132 9.27 4.25 8.75
C VAL A 132 10.59 4.37 9.50
N LYS A 133 11.12 5.59 9.68
CA LYS A 133 12.32 5.82 10.50
C LYS A 133 12.12 5.40 11.96
N MET A 134 10.92 5.60 12.49
CA MET A 134 10.58 5.20 13.86
C MET A 134 10.42 3.69 13.98
N TRP A 135 9.77 3.06 13.00
CA TRP A 135 9.51 1.61 12.95
C TRP A 135 10.74 0.73 13.06
N ARG A 136 11.89 1.22 12.59
CA ARG A 136 13.20 0.55 12.77
C ARG A 136 13.52 0.23 14.23
N LYS A 137 12.98 1.00 15.19
CA LYS A 137 13.17 0.78 16.63
C LYS A 137 12.07 -0.07 17.27
N LEU A 138 10.96 -0.30 16.57
CA LEU A 138 9.76 -0.95 17.08
C LEU A 138 9.55 -2.37 16.52
N GLY A 139 10.51 -2.90 15.75
CA GLY A 139 10.34 -4.20 15.10
C GLY A 139 9.30 -4.21 13.98
N ALA A 140 9.06 -3.06 13.34
CA ALA A 140 8.11 -2.94 12.24
C ALA A 140 8.82 -2.69 10.90
N TRP A 141 8.35 -3.36 9.85
CA TRP A 141 8.92 -3.34 8.50
C TRP A 141 7.91 -2.82 7.49
N LEU A 142 8.38 -1.99 6.55
CA LEU A 142 7.62 -1.56 5.38
C LEU A 142 8.15 -2.30 4.15
N TRP A 143 7.25 -3.00 3.46
CA TRP A 143 7.47 -3.56 2.13
C TRP A 143 6.66 -2.78 1.11
N LEU A 144 7.31 -2.31 0.06
CA LEU A 144 6.67 -1.65 -1.08
C LEU A 144 6.88 -2.53 -2.31
N ALA A 145 5.78 -2.94 -2.94
CA ALA A 145 5.81 -3.60 -4.25
C ALA A 145 5.35 -2.59 -5.31
N THR A 146 6.05 -2.51 -6.43
CA THR A 146 5.69 -1.64 -7.55
C THR A 146 6.16 -2.25 -8.86
N GLN A 147 5.39 -2.06 -9.92
CA GLN A 147 5.76 -2.52 -11.26
C GLN A 147 6.58 -1.47 -12.03
N ASN A 148 6.32 -0.18 -11.75
CA ASN A 148 6.92 0.94 -12.46
C ASN A 148 7.57 1.89 -11.45
N LEU A 149 8.89 2.01 -11.52
CA LEU A 149 9.63 2.98 -10.69
C LEU A 149 9.60 4.39 -11.27
N ALA A 150 9.24 4.57 -12.54
CA ALA A 150 9.12 5.89 -13.15
C ALA A 150 8.02 6.74 -12.47
N ASP A 151 6.99 6.08 -11.93
CA ASP A 151 5.88 6.74 -11.23
C ASP A 151 6.30 7.33 -9.87
N TYR A 152 7.48 6.96 -9.34
CA TYR A 152 7.97 7.52 -8.09
C TYR A 152 8.54 8.92 -8.31
N PRO A 153 8.07 9.93 -7.55
CA PRO A 153 8.66 11.26 -7.61
C PRO A 153 10.04 11.28 -6.95
N ASP A 154 10.87 12.24 -7.33
CA ASP A 154 12.19 12.42 -6.73
C ASP A 154 12.12 12.67 -5.20
N THR A 155 10.98 13.17 -4.70
CA THR A 155 10.77 13.33 -3.25
C THR A 155 10.74 12.00 -2.48
N ALA A 156 10.43 10.88 -3.15
CA ALA A 156 10.46 9.53 -2.58
C ALA A 156 11.89 8.99 -2.41
N GLU A 157 12.89 9.64 -3.00
CA GLU A 157 14.30 9.24 -2.95
C GLU A 157 14.79 9.04 -1.51
N LYS A 158 14.40 9.93 -0.58
CA LYS A 158 14.77 9.82 0.84
C LYS A 158 14.24 8.54 1.49
N MET A 159 13.07 8.08 1.08
CA MET A 159 12.45 6.89 1.62
C MET A 159 13.08 5.64 1.00
N LEU A 160 13.25 5.61 -0.33
CA LEU A 160 13.83 4.47 -1.05
C LEU A 160 15.32 4.28 -0.74
N ASN A 161 16.09 5.35 -0.53
CA ASN A 161 17.48 5.28 -0.07
C ASN A 161 17.62 4.59 1.31
N MET A 162 16.56 4.56 2.12
CA MET A 162 16.57 3.86 3.40
C MET A 162 16.29 2.36 3.27
N ALA A 163 15.85 1.89 2.11
CA ALA A 163 15.54 0.48 1.91
C ALA A 163 16.80 -0.37 2.07
N GLU A 164 16.78 -1.26 3.05
CA GLU A 164 17.89 -2.19 3.32
C GLU A 164 17.94 -3.32 2.29
N TRP A 165 16.77 -3.70 1.78
CA TRP A 165 16.58 -4.80 0.84
C TRP A 165 15.92 -4.27 -0.42
N TRP A 166 16.52 -4.59 -1.57
CA TRP A 166 15.91 -4.43 -2.87
C TRP A 166 15.74 -5.83 -3.46
N LEU A 167 14.49 -6.20 -3.77
CA LEU A 167 14.17 -7.44 -4.49
C LEU A 167 13.69 -7.05 -5.88
N CYS A 168 14.61 -7.13 -6.84
CA CYS A 168 14.34 -6.76 -8.22
C CYS A 168 14.07 -8.03 -9.02
N LEU A 169 12.85 -8.23 -9.51
CA LEU A 169 12.53 -9.38 -10.37
C LEU A 169 13.06 -9.14 -11.79
N THR A 170 12.40 -9.68 -12.82
CA THR A 170 12.76 -9.40 -14.21
C THR A 170 12.47 -7.94 -14.56
N MET A 171 13.51 -7.17 -14.88
CA MET A 171 13.41 -5.75 -15.21
C MET A 171 13.82 -5.48 -16.66
N SER A 172 13.26 -4.43 -17.26
CA SER A 172 13.76 -3.88 -18.52
C SER A 172 15.02 -3.03 -18.27
N PRO A 173 15.83 -2.75 -19.32
CA PRO A 173 16.93 -1.79 -19.22
C PRO A 173 16.50 -0.43 -18.65
N ASP A 174 15.32 0.06 -19.06
CA ASP A 174 14.80 1.35 -18.59
C ASP A 174 14.50 1.33 -17.08
N GLU A 175 13.91 0.24 -16.56
CA GLU A 175 13.62 0.08 -15.13
C GLU A 175 14.90 -0.01 -14.28
N VAL A 176 15.97 -0.62 -14.81
CA VAL A 176 17.28 -0.64 -14.13
C VAL A 176 17.85 0.78 -13.99
N GLU A 177 17.68 1.62 -15.00
CA GLU A 177 18.05 3.03 -14.91
C GLU A 177 17.13 3.82 -13.95
N GLN A 178 15.85 3.44 -13.82
CA GLN A 178 14.99 4.02 -12.80
C GLN A 178 15.43 3.66 -11.38
N ILE A 179 15.91 2.43 -11.12
CA ILE A 179 16.54 2.09 -9.83
C ILE A 179 17.76 2.98 -9.58
N ALA A 180 18.56 3.23 -10.62
CA ALA A 180 19.78 4.03 -10.50
C ALA A 180 19.52 5.47 -10.00
N ARG A 181 18.28 5.98 -10.15
CA ARG A 181 17.84 7.27 -9.54
C ARG A 181 17.85 7.22 -8.01
N PHE A 182 17.52 6.07 -7.42
CA PHE A 182 17.30 5.91 -5.98
C PHE A 182 18.35 5.07 -5.28
N LYS A 183 19.19 4.34 -6.03
CA LYS A 183 20.25 3.50 -5.50
C LYS A 183 21.43 3.55 -6.45
N LYS A 184 22.61 3.91 -5.96
CA LYS A 184 23.84 3.84 -6.77
C LYS A 184 24.15 2.37 -7.08
N LEU A 185 24.14 2.02 -8.36
CA LEU A 185 24.47 0.69 -8.87
C LEU A 185 25.86 0.69 -9.53
N THR A 186 26.61 -0.39 -9.38
CA THR A 186 27.79 -0.66 -10.21
C THR A 186 27.38 -1.28 -11.55
N GLU A 187 28.29 -1.27 -12.53
CA GLU A 187 28.03 -1.89 -13.83
C GLU A 187 27.81 -3.40 -13.71
N GLU A 188 28.49 -4.07 -12.77
CA GLU A 188 28.27 -5.49 -12.47
C GLU A 188 26.88 -5.73 -11.90
N GLN A 189 26.40 -4.87 -11.00
CA GLN A 189 25.05 -4.96 -10.43
C GLN A 189 23.98 -4.75 -11.52
N LYS A 190 24.19 -3.78 -12.42
CA LYS A 190 23.31 -3.59 -13.59
C LYS A 190 23.29 -4.82 -14.48
N SER A 191 24.45 -5.40 -14.77
CA SER A 191 24.57 -6.64 -15.57
C SER A 191 23.83 -7.81 -14.92
N VAL A 192 23.96 -7.98 -13.61
CA VAL A 192 23.25 -9.05 -12.88
C VAL A 192 21.73 -8.81 -12.89
N LEU A 193 21.25 -7.58 -12.68
CA LEU A 193 19.83 -7.21 -12.80
C LEU A 193 19.24 -7.57 -14.18
N LEU A 194 20.00 -7.33 -15.25
CA LEU A 194 19.59 -7.63 -16.62
C LEU A 194 19.66 -9.12 -16.98
N SER A 195 20.32 -9.95 -16.16
CA SER A 195 20.44 -11.38 -16.42
C SER A 195 19.28 -12.21 -15.86
N ALA A 196 18.46 -11.63 -14.97
CA ALA A 196 17.30 -12.31 -14.39
C ALA A 196 16.28 -12.67 -15.48
N SER A 197 15.87 -13.95 -15.50
CA SER A 197 14.93 -14.48 -16.49
C SER A 197 13.63 -15.00 -15.84
N LYS A 198 12.60 -15.19 -16.66
CA LYS A 198 11.35 -15.84 -16.25
C LYS A 198 11.01 -16.98 -17.19
N LEU A 199 10.54 -18.08 -16.62
CA LEU A 199 9.91 -19.16 -17.37
C LEU A 199 8.43 -19.20 -16.99
N PRO A 200 7.51 -18.81 -17.90
CA PRO A 200 6.08 -18.76 -17.62
C PRO A 200 5.57 -20.06 -17.00
N ARG A 201 4.71 -19.93 -15.98
CA ARG A 201 4.16 -21.07 -15.23
C ARG A 201 5.21 -21.98 -14.60
N CYS A 202 6.46 -21.54 -14.39
CA CYS A 202 7.50 -22.31 -13.72
C CYS A 202 8.20 -21.51 -12.62
N TYR A 203 8.98 -20.51 -13.00
CA TYR A 203 9.75 -19.69 -12.06
C TYR A 203 9.96 -18.27 -12.58
N THR A 204 10.24 -17.38 -11.65
CA THR A 204 10.73 -16.03 -11.92
C THR A 204 12.04 -15.85 -11.17
N GLU A 205 13.08 -15.39 -11.86
CA GLU A 205 14.32 -14.98 -11.22
C GLU A 205 14.26 -13.52 -10.81
N GLY A 206 15.10 -13.19 -9.85
CA GLY A 206 15.33 -11.83 -9.42
C GLY A 206 16.70 -11.69 -8.79
N VAL A 207 17.05 -10.46 -8.48
CA VAL A 207 18.30 -10.10 -7.82
C VAL A 207 17.96 -9.47 -6.49
N VAL A 208 18.55 -10.00 -5.42
CA VAL A 208 18.55 -9.34 -4.12
C VAL A 208 19.75 -8.42 -4.05
N LEU A 209 19.53 -7.15 -3.73
CA LEU A 209 20.59 -6.19 -3.43
C LEU A 209 20.39 -5.69 -1.99
N ALA A 210 21.24 -6.16 -1.09
CA ALA A 210 21.28 -5.74 0.30
C ALA A 210 22.74 -5.62 0.77
N LYS A 211 22.96 -4.96 1.91
CA LYS A 211 24.32 -4.66 2.40
C LYS A 211 25.22 -5.89 2.56
N LYS A 212 24.66 -7.05 2.88
CA LYS A 212 25.39 -8.30 3.14
C LYS A 212 25.22 -9.36 2.07
N ILE A 213 24.32 -9.15 1.11
CA ILE A 213 24.00 -10.15 0.10
C ILE A 213 23.61 -9.48 -1.21
N GLU A 214 24.32 -9.86 -2.26
CA GLU A 214 24.04 -9.50 -3.64
C GLU A 214 24.03 -10.80 -4.44
N ALA A 215 22.85 -11.26 -4.82
CA ALA A 215 22.69 -12.60 -5.40
C ALA A 215 21.50 -12.68 -6.35
N LEU A 216 21.66 -13.50 -7.38
CA LEU A 216 20.53 -14.00 -8.16
C LEU A 216 19.77 -15.02 -7.29
N PHE A 217 18.46 -14.88 -7.22
CA PHE A 217 17.56 -15.85 -6.61
C PHE A 217 16.50 -16.28 -7.62
N ARG A 218 15.90 -17.44 -7.37
CA ARG A 218 14.82 -17.98 -8.18
C ARG A 218 13.61 -18.27 -7.31
N VAL A 219 12.48 -17.67 -7.65
CA VAL A 219 11.20 -17.93 -7.03
C VAL A 219 10.52 -19.06 -7.80
N VAL A 220 10.32 -20.19 -7.14
CA VAL A 220 9.58 -21.35 -7.68
C VAL A 220 8.28 -21.48 -6.89
N PRO A 221 7.22 -20.73 -7.26
CA PRO A 221 5.98 -20.72 -6.49
C PRO A 221 5.20 -22.04 -6.68
N PRO A 222 4.48 -22.49 -5.64
CA PRO A 222 3.51 -23.57 -5.77
C PRO A 222 2.52 -23.28 -6.91
N SER A 223 2.11 -24.31 -7.64
CA SER A 223 1.23 -24.17 -8.80
C SER A 223 -0.10 -23.51 -8.45
N LEU A 224 -0.61 -23.72 -7.24
CA LEU A 224 -1.81 -23.06 -6.73
C LEU A 224 -1.65 -21.54 -6.65
N TYR A 225 -0.50 -21.04 -6.24
CA TYR A 225 -0.27 -19.61 -6.04
C TYR A 225 -0.25 -18.90 -7.40
N LEU A 226 0.37 -19.54 -8.40
CA LEU A 226 0.29 -19.08 -9.78
C LEU A 226 -1.13 -19.12 -10.29
N ALA A 227 -1.85 -20.23 -10.11
CA ALA A 227 -3.22 -20.37 -10.61
C ALA A 227 -4.19 -19.33 -10.04
N LEU A 228 -4.00 -18.94 -8.77
CA LEU A 228 -4.74 -17.87 -8.11
C LEU A 228 -4.33 -16.48 -8.61
N GLY A 229 -3.04 -16.24 -8.84
CA GLY A 229 -2.49 -14.98 -9.34
C GLY A 229 -2.64 -14.75 -10.85
N MET A 230 -3.15 -15.74 -11.58
CA MET A 230 -3.39 -15.65 -13.02
C MET A 230 -4.52 -14.64 -13.33
N THR A 231 -4.16 -13.50 -13.93
CA THR A 231 -5.07 -12.39 -14.23
C THR A 231 -5.15 -12.04 -15.72
N GLU A 232 -4.34 -12.68 -16.57
CA GLU A 232 -4.30 -12.39 -17.99
C GLU A 232 -5.58 -12.85 -18.71
N LYS A 233 -5.87 -12.25 -19.86
CA LYS A 233 -7.12 -12.53 -20.61
C LYS A 233 -7.27 -14.01 -20.97
N GLU A 234 -6.20 -14.63 -21.44
CA GLU A 234 -6.17 -16.04 -21.82
C GLU A 234 -6.33 -16.95 -20.61
N GLU A 235 -5.75 -16.58 -19.48
CA GLU A 235 -5.81 -17.31 -18.23
C GLU A 235 -7.22 -17.27 -17.61
N LYS A 236 -7.86 -16.09 -17.64
CA LYS A 236 -9.27 -15.93 -17.28
C LYS A 236 -10.18 -16.76 -18.18
N ALA A 237 -9.87 -16.84 -19.47
CA ALA A 237 -10.62 -17.67 -20.42
C ALA A 237 -10.45 -19.17 -20.13
N GLU A 238 -9.24 -19.64 -19.83
CA GLU A 238 -8.94 -21.02 -19.40
C GLU A 238 -9.74 -21.38 -18.14
N ARG A 239 -9.70 -20.52 -17.12
CA ARG A 239 -10.46 -20.72 -15.87
C ARG A 239 -11.95 -20.78 -16.13
N ARG A 240 -12.49 -19.88 -16.97
CA ARG A 240 -13.91 -19.86 -17.35
C ARG A 240 -14.34 -21.10 -18.15
N ALA A 241 -13.46 -21.67 -18.96
CA ALA A 241 -13.71 -22.92 -19.66
C ALA A 241 -13.86 -24.08 -18.66
N LEU A 242 -12.93 -24.19 -17.71
CA LEU A 242 -12.97 -25.21 -16.64
C LEU A 242 -14.21 -25.10 -15.76
N MET A 243 -14.61 -23.88 -15.38
CA MET A 243 -15.85 -23.68 -14.62
C MET A 243 -17.09 -24.21 -15.36
N ARG A 244 -17.15 -24.03 -16.70
CA ARG A 244 -18.26 -24.51 -17.51
C ARG A 244 -18.23 -26.03 -17.69
N GLU A 245 -17.06 -26.59 -17.91
CA GLU A 245 -16.85 -28.03 -18.12
C GLU A 245 -17.15 -28.83 -16.86
N HIS A 246 -16.66 -28.37 -15.70
CA HIS A 246 -16.76 -29.09 -14.43
C HIS A 246 -17.89 -28.58 -13.53
N GLN A 247 -18.66 -27.57 -13.97
CA GLN A 247 -19.74 -26.93 -13.21
C GLN A 247 -19.30 -26.51 -11.80
N CYS A 248 -18.11 -25.93 -11.69
CA CYS A 248 -17.47 -25.60 -10.43
C CYS A 248 -17.29 -24.08 -10.23
N SER A 249 -16.98 -23.70 -8.99
CA SER A 249 -16.63 -22.33 -8.63
C SER A 249 -15.31 -21.88 -9.25
N GLU A 250 -15.04 -20.57 -9.22
CA GLU A 250 -13.78 -20.02 -9.70
C GLU A 250 -12.56 -20.56 -8.94
N LEU A 251 -12.70 -20.72 -7.62
CA LEU A 251 -11.65 -21.26 -6.76
C LEU A 251 -11.33 -22.71 -7.12
N GLU A 252 -12.36 -23.55 -7.29
CA GLU A 252 -12.18 -24.94 -7.72
C GLU A 252 -11.56 -25.02 -9.12
N ALA A 253 -11.96 -24.15 -10.04
CA ALA A 253 -11.34 -24.06 -11.35
C ALA A 253 -9.85 -23.67 -11.26
N ALA A 254 -9.46 -22.76 -10.36
CA ALA A 254 -8.06 -22.43 -10.11
C ALA A 254 -7.28 -23.64 -9.56
N VAL A 255 -7.88 -24.45 -8.69
CA VAL A 255 -7.27 -25.71 -8.22
C VAL A 255 -7.07 -26.69 -9.38
N LEU A 256 -8.02 -26.80 -10.31
CA LEU A 256 -7.86 -27.62 -11.52
C LEU A 256 -6.71 -27.14 -12.42
N VAL A 257 -6.59 -25.82 -12.61
CA VAL A 257 -5.45 -25.22 -13.31
C VAL A 257 -4.13 -25.55 -12.60
N ALA A 258 -4.09 -25.46 -11.28
CA ALA A 258 -2.92 -25.81 -10.47
C ALA A 258 -2.52 -27.28 -10.62
N ARG A 259 -3.50 -28.21 -10.60
CA ARG A 259 -3.25 -29.64 -10.85
C ARG A 259 -2.65 -29.90 -12.24
N LYS A 260 -3.18 -29.24 -13.27
CA LYS A 260 -2.62 -29.34 -14.64
C LYS A 260 -1.17 -28.86 -14.67
N MET A 261 -0.86 -27.77 -13.96
CA MET A 261 0.50 -27.27 -13.83
C MET A 261 1.41 -28.23 -13.06
N ASP A 262 0.96 -28.84 -11.97
CA ASP A 262 1.75 -29.83 -11.22
C ASP A 262 2.13 -31.02 -12.11
N VAL A 263 1.18 -31.57 -12.87
CA VAL A 263 1.44 -32.66 -13.82
C VAL A 263 2.47 -32.23 -14.87
N ALA A 264 2.31 -31.04 -15.46
CA ALA A 264 3.26 -30.52 -16.45
C ALA A 264 4.67 -30.29 -15.88
N ARG A 265 4.78 -29.99 -14.58
CA ARG A 265 6.03 -29.82 -13.85
C ARG A 265 6.62 -31.13 -13.31
N GLY A 266 5.95 -32.27 -13.52
CA GLY A 266 6.37 -33.57 -12.99
C GLY A 266 6.18 -33.72 -11.47
N LEU A 267 5.34 -32.89 -10.86
CA LEU A 267 4.99 -32.95 -9.44
C LEU A 267 3.77 -33.86 -9.24
N LYS A 268 3.69 -34.52 -8.08
CA LYS A 268 2.45 -35.19 -7.67
C LYS A 268 1.40 -34.12 -7.39
N ALA A 269 0.22 -34.23 -8.01
CA ALA A 269 -0.89 -33.33 -7.71
C ALA A 269 -1.26 -33.44 -6.21
N VAL A 270 -1.18 -32.32 -5.49
CA VAL A 270 -1.35 -32.29 -4.01
C VAL A 270 -2.76 -31.89 -3.58
N TYR A 271 -3.62 -31.50 -4.52
CA TYR A 271 -4.96 -30.98 -4.26
C TYR A 271 -6.01 -31.81 -4.95
#